data_AF-A0A352ND32-F1
#
_entry.id   AF-A0A352ND32-F1
#
_cell.length_a   1.000
_cell.length_b   1.000
_cell.length_c   1.000
_cell.angle_alpha   90.00
_cell.angle_beta   90.00
_cell.angle_gamma   90.00
#
_symmetry.space_group_name_H-M   'P 1'
#
loop_
_entity.id
_entity.type
_entity.pdbx_description
1 polymer ?
#
loop_
_entity_poly.entity_id
_entity_poly.type
_entity_poly.pdbx_seq_one_letter_code
_entity_poly.pdbx_strand_id
1 'polypeptide(L)'
;MIVNSRDVLRKIHENMNANIEYRLFSENAEAGLRPSELAPLHGYIEKGTLMASLKENKAMRVDIRSLFAEIWNSFAYFEFDGQRVCECKAFGKPMLALNENFFKQGAYSEFVEETLLASKGSREVVVEDISEDLAHSMMKEFNAWRQSGEE
;
A
#
# COMPACT_ATOMS: atom_id res chain seq x y z
N MET A 1 11.18 -7.46 -3.46
CA MET A 1 10.99 -6.56 -2.30
C MET A 1 9.76 -7.00 -1.50
N ILE A 2 9.86 -7.05 -0.16
CA ILE A 2 8.70 -7.31 0.71
C ILE A 2 7.87 -6.04 0.79
N VAL A 3 6.55 -6.17 0.63
CA VAL A 3 5.59 -5.07 0.70
C VAL A 3 4.82 -5.19 2.00
N ASN A 4 4.72 -4.09 2.76
CA ASN A 4 3.88 -4.03 3.95
C ASN A 4 2.59 -3.24 3.69
N SER A 5 1.68 -3.22 4.67
CA SER A 5 0.39 -2.52 4.57
C SER A 5 0.54 -1.02 4.31
N ARG A 6 1.59 -0.41 4.84
CA ARG A 6 1.89 1.02 4.67
C ARG A 6 2.33 1.34 3.25
N ASP A 7 3.16 0.50 2.63
CA ASP A 7 3.57 0.66 1.24
C ASP A 7 2.35 0.63 0.30
N VAL A 8 1.41 -0.30 0.53
CA VAL A 8 0.16 -0.36 -0.24
C VAL A 8 -0.72 0.85 0.05
N LEU A 9 -0.86 1.25 1.32
CA LEU A 9 -1.67 2.41 1.69
C LEU A 9 -1.16 3.70 1.04
N ARG A 10 0.17 3.89 1.02
CA ARG A 10 0.82 4.99 0.31
C ARG A 10 0.47 4.96 -1.18
N LYS A 11 0.55 3.80 -1.83
CA LYS A 11 0.21 3.68 -3.26
C LYS A 11 -1.27 3.88 -3.54
N ILE A 12 -2.17 3.48 -2.65
CA ILE A 12 -3.60 3.82 -2.72
C ILE A 12 -3.77 5.34 -2.68
N HIS A 13 -3.08 6.03 -1.76
CA HIS A 13 -3.17 7.48 -1.62
C HIS A 13 -2.60 8.22 -2.85
N GLU A 14 -1.45 7.80 -3.37
CA GLU A 14 -0.84 8.38 -4.57
C GLU A 14 -1.68 8.14 -5.84
N ASN A 15 -2.51 7.10 -5.85
CA ASN A 15 -3.30 6.68 -7.01
C ASN A 15 -4.80 6.64 -6.69
N MET A 16 -5.32 7.59 -5.91
CA MET A 16 -6.74 7.59 -5.49
C MET A 16 -7.74 7.54 -6.64
N ASN A 17 -7.35 7.99 -7.84
CA ASN A 17 -8.22 7.98 -9.02
C ASN A 17 -8.16 6.68 -9.85
N ALA A 18 -7.23 5.77 -9.54
CA ALA A 18 -7.10 4.48 -10.20
C ALA A 18 -8.23 3.53 -9.82
N ASN A 19 -8.47 2.51 -10.66
CA ASN A 19 -9.31 1.39 -10.26
C ASN A 19 -8.47 0.45 -9.38
N ILE A 20 -8.75 0.42 -8.08
CA ILE A 20 -8.00 -0.40 -7.13
C ILE A 20 -8.86 -1.58 -6.69
N GLU A 21 -8.34 -2.79 -6.90
CA GLU A 21 -9.01 -4.03 -6.54
C GLU A 21 -8.11 -4.90 -5.65
N TYR A 22 -8.73 -5.76 -4.86
CA TYR A 22 -8.00 -6.68 -3.99
C TYR A 22 -8.73 -8.01 -3.84
N ARG A 23 -7.95 -9.03 -3.47
CA ARG A 23 -8.47 -10.36 -3.13
C ARG A 23 -7.99 -10.80 -1.76
N LEU A 24 -8.83 -11.60 -1.13
CA LEU A 24 -8.51 -12.23 0.14
C LEU A 24 -8.30 -13.73 -0.05
N PHE A 25 -7.53 -14.34 0.85
CA PHE A 25 -7.46 -15.78 1.00
C PHE A 25 -8.80 -16.34 1.53
N SER A 26 -9.10 -17.60 1.21
CA SER A 26 -10.29 -18.28 1.71
C SER A 26 -10.08 -18.78 3.15
N GLU A 27 -11.17 -19.08 3.85
CA GLU A 27 -11.11 -19.72 5.17
C GLU A 27 -10.33 -21.05 5.16
N ASN A 28 -10.36 -21.81 4.06
CA ASN A 28 -9.57 -23.03 3.95
C ASN A 28 -8.07 -22.75 3.81
N ALA A 29 -7.70 -21.62 3.21
CA ALA A 29 -6.31 -21.18 3.17
C ALA A 29 -5.84 -20.75 4.56
N GLU A 30 -6.68 -20.03 5.32
CA GLU A 30 -6.40 -19.65 6.70
C GLU A 30 -6.28 -20.88 7.63
N ALA A 31 -7.11 -21.91 7.39
CA ALA A 31 -7.04 -23.20 8.09
C ALA A 31 -5.87 -24.10 7.63
N GLY A 32 -5.06 -23.67 6.65
CA GLY A 32 -3.91 -24.42 6.14
C GLY A 32 -4.26 -25.61 5.23
N LEU A 33 -5.52 -25.78 4.85
CA LEU A 33 -5.97 -26.88 3.99
C LEU A 33 -5.62 -26.65 2.52
N ARG A 34 -5.80 -25.41 2.05
CA ARG A 34 -5.48 -24.97 0.68
C ARG A 34 -4.80 -23.61 0.72
N PRO A 35 -3.50 -23.53 1.03
CA PRO A 35 -2.83 -22.27 1.40
C PRO A 35 -2.92 -21.14 0.36
N SER A 36 -3.16 -21.44 -0.91
CA SER A 36 -3.27 -20.45 -1.99
C SER A 36 -4.71 -20.24 -2.48
N GLU A 37 -5.71 -20.83 -1.82
CA GLU A 37 -7.11 -20.67 -2.21
C GLU A 37 -7.60 -19.26 -1.87
N LEU A 38 -8.30 -18.65 -2.83
CA LEU A 38 -8.84 -17.29 -2.71
C LEU A 38 -10.30 -17.34 -2.27
N ALA A 39 -10.70 -16.38 -1.44
CA ALA A 39 -12.11 -16.14 -1.14
C ALA A 39 -12.88 -15.80 -2.44
N PRO A 40 -14.16 -16.15 -2.55
CA PRO A 40 -14.94 -15.86 -3.75
C PRO A 40 -15.21 -14.36 -3.94
N LEU A 41 -15.17 -13.58 -2.86
CA LEU A 41 -15.50 -12.16 -2.83
C LEU A 41 -14.38 -11.30 -3.41
N HIS A 42 -14.73 -10.30 -4.23
CA HIS A 42 -13.79 -9.37 -4.84
C HIS A 42 -13.90 -8.01 -4.14
N GLY A 43 -12.78 -7.56 -3.58
CA GLY A 43 -12.68 -6.25 -2.97
C GLY A 43 -12.35 -5.18 -4.00
N TYR A 44 -12.85 -3.96 -3.77
CA TYR A 44 -12.43 -2.77 -4.50
C TYR A 44 -12.40 -1.55 -3.58
N ILE A 45 -11.62 -0.54 -3.95
CA ILE A 45 -11.56 0.75 -3.27
C ILE A 45 -12.24 1.79 -4.15
N GLU A 46 -13.12 2.59 -3.56
CA GLU A 46 -13.85 3.64 -4.24
C GLU A 46 -12.93 4.80 -4.63
N LYS A 47 -13.00 5.19 -5.91
CA LYS A 47 -12.19 6.26 -6.48
C LYS A 47 -12.33 7.57 -5.70
N GLY A 48 -11.19 8.22 -5.46
CA GLY A 48 -11.10 9.47 -4.70
C GLY A 48 -11.28 9.27 -3.19
N THR A 49 -11.34 8.04 -2.69
CA THR A 49 -11.60 7.76 -1.27
C THR A 49 -10.70 6.64 -0.74
N LEU A 50 -10.78 6.42 0.58
CA LEU A 50 -10.21 5.26 1.26
C LEU A 50 -11.27 4.22 1.64
N MET A 51 -12.46 4.30 1.03
CA MET A 51 -13.56 3.38 1.32
C MET A 51 -13.41 2.12 0.48
N ALA A 52 -13.25 0.99 1.14
CA ALA A 52 -13.25 -0.34 0.56
C ALA A 52 -14.64 -0.95 0.61
N SER A 53 -14.96 -1.75 -0.40
CA SER A 53 -16.24 -2.45 -0.53
C SER A 53 -16.05 -3.76 -1.29
N LEU A 54 -17.08 -4.61 -1.27
CA LEU A 54 -17.11 -5.83 -2.07
C LEU A 54 -17.92 -5.61 -3.32
N LYS A 55 -17.45 -6.12 -4.46
CA LYS A 55 -18.19 -6.07 -5.73
C LYS A 55 -19.54 -6.78 -5.61
N GLU A 56 -19.57 -7.88 -4.86
CA GLU A 56 -20.74 -8.71 -4.61
C GLU A 56 -21.66 -8.14 -3.53
N ASN A 57 -21.16 -7.24 -2.66
CA ASN A 57 -21.95 -6.63 -1.60
C ASN A 57 -21.56 -5.15 -1.41
N LYS A 58 -22.21 -4.29 -2.18
CA LYS A 58 -22.00 -2.83 -2.16
C LYS A 58 -22.56 -2.12 -0.92
N ALA A 59 -23.33 -2.81 -0.08
CA ALA A 59 -23.84 -2.23 1.16
C ALA A 59 -22.76 -2.14 2.24
N MET A 60 -21.72 -2.97 2.14
CA MET A 60 -20.60 -2.97 3.08
C MET A 60 -19.52 -2.00 2.62
N ARG A 61 -19.39 -0.89 3.35
CA ARG A 61 -18.36 0.12 3.16
C ARG A 61 -17.53 0.25 4.43
N VAL A 62 -16.22 0.01 4.32
CA VAL A 62 -15.28 0.07 5.44
C VAL A 62 -14.06 0.85 5.02
N ASP A 63 -13.46 1.61 5.93
CA ASP A 63 -12.19 2.27 5.66
C ASP A 63 -11.08 1.23 5.46
N ILE A 64 -10.32 1.33 4.36
CA ILE A 64 -9.23 0.39 4.04
C ILE A 64 -8.16 0.37 5.14
N ARG A 65 -7.97 1.46 5.88
CA ARG A 65 -7.03 1.54 6.99
C ARG A 65 -7.44 0.60 8.13
N SER A 66 -8.74 0.50 8.42
CA SER A 66 -9.28 -0.43 9.40
C SER A 66 -9.09 -1.88 8.95
N LEU A 67 -9.35 -2.17 7.67
CA LEU A 67 -9.10 -3.51 7.12
C LEU A 67 -7.62 -3.90 7.18
N PHE A 68 -6.70 -2.97 6.91
CA PHE A 68 -5.27 -3.24 7.02
C PHE A 68 -4.84 -3.48 8.46
N ALA A 69 -5.45 -2.79 9.44
CA ALA A 69 -5.15 -3.02 10.84
C ALA A 69 -5.66 -4.40 11.34
N GLU A 70 -6.81 -4.84 10.84
CA GLU A 70 -7.48 -6.07 11.33
C GLU A 70 -7.05 -7.33 10.57
N ILE A 71 -6.98 -7.27 9.23
CA ILE A 71 -6.93 -8.47 8.37
C ILE A 71 -5.85 -8.40 7.28
N TRP A 72 -4.76 -7.64 7.48
CA TRP A 72 -3.67 -7.51 6.49
C TRP A 72 -3.17 -8.86 5.96
N ASN A 73 -2.98 -9.85 6.84
CA ASN A 73 -2.44 -11.15 6.47
C ASN A 73 -3.39 -11.99 5.60
N SER A 74 -4.68 -11.63 5.56
CA SER A 74 -5.67 -12.28 4.71
C SER A 74 -5.68 -11.72 3.29
N PHE A 75 -5.00 -10.62 3.00
CA PHE A 75 -4.89 -10.10 1.63
C PHE A 75 -3.96 -10.99 0.78
N ALA A 76 -4.47 -11.41 -0.36
CA ALA A 76 -3.75 -12.23 -1.33
C ALA A 76 -3.04 -11.39 -2.39
N TYR A 77 -3.67 -10.34 -2.92
CA TYR A 77 -3.03 -9.44 -3.88
C TYR A 77 -3.81 -8.13 -4.02
N PHE A 78 -3.14 -7.13 -4.64
CA PHE A 78 -3.74 -5.88 -5.07
C PHE A 78 -3.50 -5.65 -6.57
N GLU A 79 -4.52 -5.09 -7.22
CA GLU A 79 -4.50 -4.69 -8.62
C GLU A 79 -4.80 -3.18 -8.72
N PHE A 80 -4.01 -2.48 -9.54
CA PHE A 80 -4.19 -1.07 -9.86
C PHE A 80 -4.40 -0.98 -11.38
N ASP A 81 -5.55 -0.45 -11.79
CA ASP A 81 -5.99 -0.38 -13.19
C ASP A 81 -5.89 -1.74 -13.92
N GLY A 82 -6.24 -2.81 -13.21
CA GLY A 82 -6.21 -4.19 -13.72
C GLY A 82 -4.82 -4.82 -13.77
N GLN A 83 -3.76 -4.10 -13.36
CA GLN A 83 -2.42 -4.66 -13.23
C GLN A 83 -2.16 -5.10 -11.80
N ARG A 84 -1.81 -6.37 -11.60
CA ARG A 84 -1.37 -6.88 -10.30
C ARG A 84 0.01 -6.32 -9.96
N VAL A 85 0.09 -5.60 -8.85
CA VAL A 85 1.32 -4.90 -8.42
C VAL A 85 2.06 -5.64 -7.31
N CYS A 86 1.33 -6.35 -6.45
CA CYS A 86 1.89 -7.19 -5.39
C CYS A 86 1.02 -8.42 -5.15
N GLU A 87 1.64 -9.49 -4.64
CA GLU A 87 0.94 -10.71 -4.28
C GLU A 87 1.59 -11.45 -3.10
N CYS A 88 0.76 -12.19 -2.39
CA CYS A 88 1.12 -13.18 -1.41
C CYS A 88 0.89 -14.56 -2.03
N LYS A 89 1.94 -15.38 -2.14
CA LYS A 89 1.86 -16.68 -2.85
C LYS A 89 0.98 -17.71 -2.12
N ALA A 90 0.88 -17.59 -0.80
CA ALA A 90 0.10 -18.46 0.06
C ALA A 90 -0.14 -17.77 1.41
N PHE A 91 -1.24 -18.09 2.08
CA PHE A 91 -1.54 -17.57 3.42
C PHE A 91 -0.36 -17.78 4.39
N GLY A 92 -0.04 -16.73 5.15
CA GLY A 92 1.10 -16.70 6.07
C GLY A 92 2.47 -16.48 5.42
N LYS A 93 2.54 -16.29 4.09
CA LYS A 93 3.76 -15.85 3.40
C LYS A 93 3.81 -14.31 3.31
N PRO A 94 5.00 -13.72 3.14
CA PRO A 94 5.10 -12.28 2.94
C PRO A 94 4.44 -11.88 1.61
N MET A 95 3.83 -10.70 1.60
CA MET A 95 3.41 -10.00 0.39
C MET A 95 4.67 -9.51 -0.35
N LEU A 96 4.76 -9.81 -1.64
CA LEU A 96 5.91 -9.46 -2.48
C LEU A 96 5.48 -8.51 -3.60
N ALA A 97 6.31 -7.52 -3.91
CA ALA A 97 6.12 -6.69 -5.08
C ALA A 97 6.35 -7.52 -6.35
N LEU A 98 5.41 -7.47 -7.29
CA LEU A 98 5.59 -7.95 -8.66
C LEU A 98 6.25 -6.88 -9.54
N ASN A 99 6.01 -5.61 -9.21
CA ASN A 99 6.70 -4.46 -9.80
C ASN A 99 7.37 -3.64 -8.70
N GLU A 100 8.66 -3.84 -8.46
CA GLU A 100 9.39 -3.14 -7.40
C GLU A 100 9.44 -1.62 -7.62
N ASN A 101 9.53 -1.18 -8.88
CA ASN A 101 9.57 0.24 -9.22
C ASN A 101 8.25 0.95 -8.89
N PHE A 102 7.12 0.24 -8.93
CA PHE A 102 5.83 0.80 -8.53
C PHE A 102 5.85 1.25 -7.06
N PHE A 103 6.54 0.49 -6.19
CA PHE A 103 6.57 0.73 -4.76
C PHE A 103 7.74 1.60 -4.28
N LYS A 104 8.69 1.92 -5.16
CA LYS A 104 9.80 2.84 -4.82
C LYS A 104 9.24 4.17 -4.34
N GLN A 105 9.80 4.65 -3.23
CA GLN A 105 9.54 5.96 -2.65
C GLN A 105 10.69 6.90 -3.04
N GLY A 106 10.42 8.20 -3.14
CA GLY A 106 11.47 9.21 -3.24
C GLY A 106 12.25 9.31 -1.94
N ALA A 107 13.56 9.57 -2.01
CA ALA A 107 14.44 9.59 -0.83
C ALA A 107 14.00 10.64 0.21
N TYR A 108 13.43 11.76 -0.24
CA TYR A 108 12.92 12.78 0.68
C TYR A 108 11.63 12.33 1.38
N SER A 109 10.66 11.83 0.61
CA SER A 109 9.43 11.27 1.16
C SER A 109 9.72 10.14 2.16
N GLU A 110 10.71 9.28 1.88
CA GLU A 110 11.16 8.22 2.78
C GLU A 110 11.77 8.79 4.07
N PHE A 111 12.68 9.78 3.95
CA PHE A 111 13.29 10.46 5.10
C PHE A 111 12.25 11.14 6.03
N VAL A 112 11.28 11.84 5.46
CA VAL A 112 10.19 12.50 6.23
C VAL A 112 9.37 11.45 6.96
N GLU A 113 9.03 10.36 6.29
CA GLU A 113 8.24 9.28 6.87
C GLU A 113 8.97 8.60 8.04
N GLU A 114 10.26 8.31 7.88
CA GLU A 114 11.10 7.75 8.95
C GLU A 114 11.23 8.69 10.15
N THR A 115 11.41 9.98 9.89
CA THR A 115 11.49 11.02 10.94
C THR A 115 10.18 11.09 11.74
N LEU A 116 9.03 11.05 11.06
CA LEU A 116 7.72 11.05 11.72
C LEU A 116 7.51 9.80 12.57
N LEU A 117 7.91 8.62 12.09
CA LEU A 117 7.82 7.37 12.85
C LEU A 117 8.72 7.38 14.08
N ALA A 118 9.94 7.88 13.95
CA ALA A 118 10.88 8.04 15.05
C ALA A 118 10.39 9.04 16.11
N SER A 119 9.75 10.14 15.70
CA SER A 119 9.13 11.05 16.67
C SER A 119 8.01 10.41 17.49
N LYS A 120 7.35 9.37 16.96
CA LYS A 120 6.26 8.65 17.62
C LYS A 120 6.72 7.46 18.46
N GLY A 121 7.89 6.89 18.19
CA GLY A 121 8.47 5.80 18.98
C GLY A 121 9.94 6.07 19.21
N SER A 122 10.36 6.10 20.48
CA SER A 122 11.62 6.55 21.11
C SER A 122 12.99 6.26 20.43
N ARG A 123 13.08 6.26 19.11
CA ARG A 123 14.27 6.08 18.30
C ARG A 123 14.76 7.45 17.87
N GLU A 124 16.03 7.73 18.14
CA GLU A 124 16.72 8.86 17.50
C GLU A 124 17.00 8.54 16.04
N VAL A 125 16.68 9.48 15.14
CA VAL A 125 17.14 9.46 13.75
C VAL A 125 18.39 10.32 13.69
N VAL A 126 19.53 9.70 13.37
CA VAL A 126 20.76 10.43 13.06
C VAL A 126 20.62 10.96 11.63
N VAL A 127 20.45 12.27 11.51
CA VAL A 127 20.45 12.96 10.22
C VAL A 127 21.91 13.11 9.79
N GLU A 128 22.38 12.24 8.90
CA GLU A 128 23.64 12.47 8.19
C GLU A 128 23.50 13.69 7.27
N ASP A 129 24.61 14.40 7.04
CA ASP A 129 24.67 15.60 6.20
C ASP A 129 23.88 15.42 4.89
N ILE A 130 23.09 16.43 4.52
CA ILE A 130 22.18 16.40 3.37
C ILE A 130 22.92 15.84 2.14
N SER A 131 22.61 14.60 1.78
CA SER A 131 23.22 13.95 0.62
C SER A 131 22.72 14.59 -0.67
N GLU A 132 23.52 14.54 -1.74
CA GLU A 132 23.12 15.05 -3.06
C GLU A 132 21.84 14.36 -3.57
N ASP A 133 21.67 13.08 -3.25
CA ASP A 133 20.48 12.31 -3.59
C ASP A 133 19.21 12.84 -2.90
N LEU A 134 19.32 13.21 -1.62
CA LEU A 134 18.21 13.80 -0.86
C LEU A 134 17.84 15.17 -1.44
N ALA A 135 18.84 16.02 -1.72
CA ALA A 135 18.62 17.33 -2.34
C ALA A 135 17.97 17.20 -3.73
N HIS A 136 18.40 16.24 -4.54
CA HIS A 136 17.80 15.99 -5.85
C HIS A 136 16.35 15.48 -5.73
N SER A 137 16.06 14.57 -4.79
CA SER A 137 14.69 14.08 -4.54
C SER A 137 13.76 15.21 -4.09
N MET A 138 14.23 16.09 -3.20
CA MET A 138 13.49 17.27 -2.76
C MET A 138 13.11 18.18 -3.93
N MET A 139 14.06 18.51 -4.80
CA MET A 139 13.78 19.35 -5.97
C MET A 139 12.79 18.67 -6.93
N LYS A 140 12.93 17.36 -7.15
CA LYS A 140 12.03 16.60 -8.01
C LYS A 140 10.61 16.56 -7.46
N GLU A 141 10.45 16.28 -6.18
CA GLU A 141 9.14 16.24 -5.50
C GLU A 141 8.50 17.64 -5.44
N PHE A 142 9.27 18.68 -5.13
CA PHE A 142 8.80 20.06 -5.15
C PHE A 142 8.31 20.50 -6.53
N ASN A 143 9.05 20.14 -7.59
CA ASN A 143 8.64 20.43 -8.96
C ASN A 143 7.39 19.67 -9.38
N ALA A 144 7.22 18.42 -8.93
CA ALA A 144 6.00 17.65 -9.17
C ALA A 144 4.79 18.28 -8.47
N TRP A 145 4.93 18.68 -7.20
CA TRP A 145 3.88 19.40 -6.47
C TRP A 145 3.49 20.74 -7.12
N ARG A 146 4.48 21.52 -7.56
CA ARG A 146 4.25 22.76 -8.34
C ARG A 146 3.49 22.53 -9.64
N GLN A 147 3.61 21.35 -10.24
CA GLN A 147 2.92 20.98 -11.48
C GLN A 147 1.52 20.41 -11.24
N SER A 148 1.25 19.83 -10.06
CA SER A 148 -0.07 19.27 -9.72
C SER A 148 -1.09 20.31 -9.28
N GLY A 149 -0.69 21.57 -9.08
CA GLY A 149 -1.62 22.71 -8.93
C GLY A 149 -2.44 22.71 -7.63
N GLU A 150 -1.93 22.11 -6.56
CA GLU A 150 -2.49 22.29 -5.21
C GLU A 150 -1.97 23.61 -4.63
N GLU A 151 -2.64 24.72 -4.95
CA GLU A 151 -2.56 25.99 -4.20
C GLU A 151 -3.41 25.94 -2.93
#